data_AF-A0AAV7L5A7-F1
#
_entry.id   AF-A0AAV7L5A7-F1
#
_cell.length_a   1.000
_cell.length_b   1.000
_cell.length_c   1.000
_cell.angle_alpha   90.00
_cell.angle_beta   90.00
_cell.angle_gamma   90.00
#
_symmetry.space_group_name_H-M   'P 1'
#
loop_
_entity.id
_entity.type
_entity.pdbx_description
1 polymer ?
#
loop_
_entity_poly.entity_id
_entity_poly.type
_entity_poly.pdbx_seq_one_letter_code
_entity_poly.pdbx_strand_id
1 'polypeptide(L)'
;MHTRKRLELQAVAEGHLEYGVSPLHTRRWLELQAGTEGHVEDGTSPLQTQRWLELQLGTEGHLEDGASPLHTRRRLELQAEADGHLEDGASPLHTRRRLELQAGTDGHLEDGGSPLQKMEAARTAGGADGHLEDGASTLHTRRQLELQARTEGHLEDGASPLHTQRQVELQAETEGHLVDGASPLHTRRRLELQAGGRGTPGG
;
A
#
# COMPACT_ATOMS: atom_id res chain seq x y z
N MET A 1 -2.03 -19.24 -20.49
CA MET A 1 -2.73 -19.13 -19.19
C MET A 1 -1.98 -19.99 -18.20
N HIS A 2 -1.25 -19.38 -17.26
CA HIS A 2 -0.57 -20.11 -16.20
C HIS A 2 -1.44 -20.06 -14.94
N THR A 3 -1.93 -21.22 -14.52
CA THR A 3 -2.64 -21.39 -13.25
C THR A 3 -1.72 -22.04 -12.24
N ARG A 4 -1.34 -21.31 -11.19
CA ARG A 4 -0.59 -21.87 -10.05
C ARG A 4 -1.40 -21.71 -8.77
N LYS A 5 -1.50 -22.80 -8.00
CA LYS A 5 -2.24 -22.81 -6.73
C LYS A 5 -1.50 -22.09 -5.60
N ARG A 6 -0.18 -22.24 -5.55
CA ARG A 6 0.71 -21.59 -4.58
C ARG A 6 2.10 -21.50 -5.20
N LEU A 7 2.78 -20.38 -4.97
CA LEU A 7 4.19 -20.22 -5.27
C LEU A 7 4.82 -19.46 -4.11
N GLU A 8 6.00 -19.91 -3.71
CA GLU A 8 6.82 -19.31 -2.66
C GLU A 8 8.22 -19.18 -3.24
N LEU A 9 8.79 -17.99 -3.15
CA LEU A 9 10.17 -17.73 -3.54
C LEU A 9 10.85 -16.96 -2.42
N GLN A 10 12.10 -17.31 -2.14
CA GLN A 10 12.91 -16.69 -1.10
C GLN A 10 14.30 -16.40 -1.63
N ALA A 11 14.72 -15.14 -1.55
CA ALA A 11 16.09 -14.68 -1.77
C ALA A 11 16.73 -14.35 -0.41
N VAL A 12 17.91 -14.90 -0.13
CA VAL A 12 18.47 -14.93 1.23
C VAL A 12 19.49 -13.80 1.50
N ALA A 13 19.99 -13.11 0.47
CA ALA A 13 20.84 -11.92 0.56
C ALA A 13 20.98 -11.26 -0.83
N GLU A 14 21.28 -9.95 -0.87
CA GLU A 14 21.68 -9.13 -2.04
C GLU A 14 21.21 -9.72 -3.38
N GLY A 15 20.01 -9.36 -3.79
CA GLY A 15 19.41 -9.93 -4.98
C GLY A 15 18.21 -9.15 -5.49
N HIS A 16 18.08 -9.16 -6.80
CA HIS A 16 16.88 -8.68 -7.49
C HIS A 16 16.00 -9.89 -7.80
N LEU A 17 14.83 -9.95 -7.18
CA LEU A 17 13.81 -10.96 -7.41
C LEU A 17 12.69 -10.33 -8.24
N GLU A 18 12.79 -10.47 -9.55
CA GLU A 18 11.68 -10.18 -10.46
C GLU A 18 10.87 -11.45 -10.68
N TYR A 19 9.57 -11.38 -10.49
CA TYR A 19 8.69 -12.50 -10.81
C TYR A 19 7.52 -12.13 -11.69
N GLY A 20 7.62 -12.51 -12.97
CA GLY A 20 6.44 -12.84 -13.76
C GLY A 20 6.07 -11.85 -14.86
N VAL A 21 6.82 -11.88 -15.95
CA VAL A 21 6.33 -11.37 -17.24
C VAL A 21 5.45 -12.44 -17.89
N SER A 22 4.13 -12.27 -17.90
CA SER A 22 3.23 -13.13 -18.68
C SER A 22 1.95 -12.41 -19.10
N PRO A 23 1.34 -12.78 -20.23
CA PRO A 23 0.15 -12.11 -20.73
C PRO A 23 -1.09 -12.27 -19.83
N LEU A 24 -1.15 -13.31 -18.98
CA LEU A 24 -2.27 -13.63 -18.10
C LEU A 24 -1.80 -14.42 -16.87
N HIS A 25 -1.99 -13.85 -15.67
CA HIS A 25 -1.75 -14.53 -14.39
C HIS A 25 -3.04 -14.76 -13.61
N THR A 26 -3.37 -16.02 -13.33
CA THR A 26 -4.36 -16.39 -12.33
C THR A 26 -3.70 -17.23 -11.25
N ARG A 27 -3.52 -16.65 -10.06
CA ARG A 27 -2.85 -17.32 -8.94
C ARG A 27 -3.73 -17.27 -7.68
N ARG A 28 -3.64 -18.31 -6.85
CA ARG A 28 -4.35 -18.32 -5.57
C ARG A 28 -3.48 -17.82 -4.42
N TRP A 29 -2.18 -18.08 -4.45
CA TRP A 29 -1.24 -17.62 -3.44
C TRP A 29 0.11 -17.37 -4.10
N LEU A 30 0.71 -16.24 -3.79
CA LEU A 30 2.10 -15.92 -4.10
C LEU A 30 2.72 -15.32 -2.85
N GLU A 31 3.91 -15.81 -2.50
CA GLU A 31 4.72 -15.27 -1.41
C GLU A 31 6.14 -15.08 -1.92
N LEU A 32 6.64 -13.85 -1.84
CA LEU A 32 8.03 -13.54 -2.18
C LEU A 32 8.69 -12.94 -0.93
N GLN A 33 9.87 -13.45 -0.59
CA GLN A 33 10.65 -12.96 0.54
C GLN A 33 12.06 -12.61 0.05
N ALA A 34 12.54 -11.41 0.36
CA ALA A 34 13.94 -11.04 0.15
C ALA A 34 14.60 -10.61 1.46
N GLY A 35 15.86 -10.99 1.63
CA GLY A 35 16.70 -10.62 2.77
C GLY A 35 17.19 -9.16 2.72
N THR A 36 18.37 -8.91 3.30
CA THR A 36 19.00 -7.59 3.38
C THR A 36 19.39 -7.06 2.00
N GLU A 37 19.16 -5.76 1.76
CA GLU A 37 19.49 -5.06 0.50
C GLU A 37 18.84 -5.69 -0.75
N GLY A 38 17.63 -6.23 -0.59
CA GLY A 38 16.87 -6.87 -1.66
C GLY A 38 16.05 -5.90 -2.49
N HIS A 39 15.85 -6.21 -3.77
CA HIS A 39 14.78 -5.63 -4.57
C HIS A 39 13.80 -6.72 -4.99
N VAL A 40 12.51 -6.54 -4.70
CA VAL A 40 11.45 -7.48 -5.07
C VAL A 40 10.43 -6.78 -5.94
N GLU A 41 10.18 -7.34 -7.13
CA GLU A 41 9.17 -6.86 -8.08
C GLU A 41 8.23 -8.01 -8.46
N ASP A 42 6.91 -7.91 -8.18
CA ASP A 42 5.92 -8.81 -8.82
C ASP A 42 5.66 -8.29 -10.23
N GLY A 43 6.22 -8.94 -11.24
CA GLY A 43 6.31 -8.43 -12.60
C GLY A 43 4.97 -8.06 -13.26
N THR A 44 5.07 -7.24 -14.29
CA THR A 44 3.90 -6.69 -14.99
C THR A 44 3.12 -7.75 -15.78
N SER A 45 1.80 -7.60 -15.83
CA SER A 45 0.94 -8.44 -16.69
C SER A 45 -0.28 -7.64 -17.15
N PRO A 46 -0.83 -7.87 -18.35
CA PRO A 46 -2.04 -7.19 -18.84
C PRO A 46 -3.28 -7.42 -17.95
N LEU A 47 -3.34 -8.60 -17.33
CA LEU A 47 -4.45 -9.07 -16.52
C LEU A 47 -3.89 -9.92 -15.38
N GLN A 48 -4.07 -9.43 -14.15
CA GLN A 48 -3.71 -10.16 -12.94
C GLN A 48 -4.96 -10.42 -12.10
N THR A 49 -5.23 -11.71 -11.87
CA THR A 49 -6.19 -12.15 -10.85
C THR A 49 -5.44 -12.98 -9.83
N GLN A 50 -5.20 -12.39 -8.67
CA GLN A 50 -4.53 -13.08 -7.57
C GLN A 50 -5.47 -13.10 -6.37
N ARG A 51 -5.62 -14.25 -5.70
CA ARG A 51 -6.40 -14.24 -4.46
C ARG A 51 -5.60 -13.56 -3.36
N TRP A 52 -4.38 -14.02 -3.13
CA TRP A 52 -3.49 -13.58 -2.07
C TRP A 52 -2.08 -13.38 -2.63
N LEU A 53 -1.51 -12.21 -2.33
CA LEU A 53 -0.11 -11.88 -2.55
C LEU A 53 0.47 -11.37 -1.23
N GLU A 54 1.64 -11.89 -0.88
CA GLU A 54 2.43 -11.48 0.27
C GLU A 54 3.86 -11.24 -0.21
N LEU A 55 4.37 -10.03 -0.01
CA LEU A 55 5.76 -9.68 -0.28
C LEU A 55 6.39 -9.21 1.02
N GLN A 56 7.53 -9.78 1.37
CA GLN A 56 8.28 -9.43 2.58
C GLN A 56 9.71 -9.10 2.20
N LEU A 57 10.20 -8.02 2.77
CA LEU A 57 11.54 -7.51 2.58
C LEU A 57 12.19 -7.31 3.95
N GLY A 58 13.45 -7.72 4.05
CA GLY A 58 14.29 -7.47 5.23
C GLY A 58 14.70 -6.00 5.36
N THR A 59 15.95 -5.75 5.72
CA THR A 59 16.48 -4.39 5.94
C THR A 59 16.99 -3.75 4.65
N GLU A 60 16.80 -2.44 4.51
CA GLU A 60 17.41 -1.59 3.46
C GLU A 60 17.10 -2.02 2.02
N GLY A 61 15.84 -2.24 1.67
CA GLY A 61 15.47 -2.70 0.32
C GLY A 61 14.29 -1.96 -0.30
N HIS A 62 13.95 -2.36 -1.52
CA HIS A 62 12.79 -1.82 -2.24
C HIS A 62 11.86 -2.95 -2.69
N LEU A 63 10.59 -2.82 -2.34
CA LEU A 63 9.54 -3.76 -2.69
C LEU A 63 8.50 -3.04 -3.54
N GLU A 64 8.30 -3.53 -4.76
CA GLU A 64 7.31 -3.00 -5.71
C GLU A 64 6.31 -4.10 -6.09
N ASP A 65 5.02 -3.83 -5.89
CA ASP A 65 3.97 -4.62 -6.54
C ASP A 65 3.82 -4.14 -7.99
N GLY A 66 4.02 -4.99 -9.00
CA GLY A 66 4.08 -4.46 -10.37
C GLY A 66 2.75 -3.99 -10.95
N ALA A 67 2.85 -3.13 -11.95
CA ALA A 67 1.72 -2.54 -12.64
C ALA A 67 0.97 -3.54 -13.56
N SER A 68 -0.36 -3.40 -13.62
CA SER A 68 -1.22 -4.11 -14.58
C SER A 68 -2.34 -3.18 -15.03
N PRO A 69 -2.76 -3.21 -16.30
CA PRO A 69 -3.98 -2.55 -16.78
C PRO A 69 -5.24 -2.91 -15.98
N LEU A 70 -5.31 -4.14 -15.46
CA LEU A 70 -6.43 -4.67 -14.69
C LEU A 70 -5.94 -5.56 -13.56
N HIS A 71 -6.18 -5.13 -12.32
CA HIS A 71 -5.76 -5.81 -11.10
C HIS A 71 -6.97 -6.18 -10.25
N THR A 72 -7.21 -7.48 -10.10
CA THR A 72 -8.21 -7.99 -9.14
C THR A 72 -7.53 -8.84 -8.08
N ARG A 73 -7.53 -8.34 -6.85
CA ARG A 73 -6.96 -9.07 -5.70
C ARG A 73 -7.93 -9.19 -4.54
N ARG A 74 -7.83 -10.29 -3.77
CA ARG A 74 -8.60 -10.40 -2.52
C ARG A 74 -7.82 -9.82 -1.35
N ARG A 75 -6.53 -10.15 -1.23
CA ARG A 75 -5.63 -9.57 -0.23
C ARG A 75 -4.27 -9.30 -0.87
N LEU A 76 -3.72 -8.16 -0.54
CA LEU A 76 -2.32 -7.82 -0.75
C LEU A 76 -1.72 -7.48 0.61
N GLU A 77 -0.56 -8.05 0.91
CA GLU A 77 0.24 -7.75 2.11
C GLU A 77 1.68 -7.46 1.69
N LEU A 78 2.15 -6.25 1.95
CA LEU A 78 3.51 -5.83 1.65
C LEU A 78 4.16 -5.41 2.96
N GLN A 79 5.31 -5.97 3.31
CA GLN A 79 6.01 -5.71 4.57
C GLN A 79 7.50 -5.47 4.35
N ALA A 80 8.03 -4.40 4.93
CA ALA A 80 9.45 -4.09 4.98
C ALA A 80 9.89 -3.90 6.45
N GLU A 81 10.97 -4.56 6.88
CA GLU A 81 11.36 -4.60 8.30
C GLU A 81 12.08 -3.34 8.78
N ALA A 82 12.92 -2.69 7.97
CA ALA A 82 13.62 -1.43 8.29
C ALA A 82 14.14 -0.73 7.02
N ASP A 83 14.21 0.61 7.03
CA ASP A 83 14.85 1.43 6.00
C ASP A 83 14.42 1.06 4.56
N GLY A 84 13.14 0.69 4.42
CA GLY A 84 12.61 0.11 3.19
C GLY A 84 11.68 1.06 2.45
N HIS A 85 11.76 1.04 1.12
CA HIS A 85 10.73 1.62 0.26
C HIS A 85 9.75 0.55 -0.17
N LEU A 86 8.46 0.85 -0.07
CA LEU A 86 7.41 -0.05 -0.47
C LEU A 86 6.40 0.72 -1.32
N GLU A 87 6.28 0.29 -2.56
CA GLU A 87 5.36 0.88 -3.52
C GLU A 87 4.34 -0.18 -3.95
N ASP A 88 3.05 0.14 -3.82
CA ASP A 88 2.01 -0.61 -4.51
C ASP A 88 1.86 -0.10 -5.95
N GLY A 89 1.91 -1.00 -6.93
CA GLY A 89 1.88 -0.58 -8.33
C GLY A 89 0.56 0.03 -8.78
N ALA A 90 0.66 0.96 -9.71
CA ALA A 90 -0.48 1.62 -10.31
C ALA A 90 -1.26 0.73 -11.32
N SER A 91 -2.57 0.96 -11.40
CA SER A 91 -3.45 0.36 -12.43
C SER A 91 -4.53 1.33 -12.87
N PRO A 92 -4.92 1.32 -14.17
CA PRO A 92 -6.16 1.91 -14.64
C PRO A 92 -7.41 1.47 -13.86
N LEU A 93 -7.47 0.22 -13.39
CA LEU A 93 -8.59 -0.30 -12.60
C LEU A 93 -8.13 -1.32 -11.56
N HIS A 94 -8.28 -0.92 -10.30
CA HIS A 94 -7.98 -1.73 -9.13
C HIS A 94 -9.25 -2.16 -8.41
N THR A 95 -9.44 -3.47 -8.26
CA THR A 95 -10.41 -4.04 -7.31
C THR A 95 -9.70 -4.88 -6.29
N ARG A 96 -9.67 -4.41 -5.04
CA ARG A 96 -9.11 -5.14 -3.90
C ARG A 96 -10.17 -5.32 -2.83
N ARG A 97 -10.08 -6.37 -2.01
CA ARG A 97 -10.84 -6.39 -0.75
C ARG A 97 -10.02 -5.84 0.38
N ARG A 98 -8.80 -6.34 0.57
CA ARG A 98 -7.91 -5.91 1.64
C ARG A 98 -6.53 -5.57 1.10
N LEU A 99 -6.00 -4.44 1.54
CA LEU A 99 -4.62 -4.03 1.39
C LEU A 99 -4.02 -3.83 2.78
N GLU A 100 -2.81 -4.33 2.99
CA GLU A 100 -2.03 -4.13 4.20
C GLU A 100 -0.59 -3.81 3.82
N LEU A 101 -0.15 -2.59 4.11
CA LEU A 101 1.20 -2.10 3.89
C LEU A 101 1.85 -1.83 5.24
N GLN A 102 3.05 -2.35 5.46
CA GLN A 102 3.76 -2.13 6.71
C GLN A 102 5.25 -1.85 6.47
N ALA A 103 5.74 -0.76 7.03
CA ALA A 103 7.15 -0.40 7.06
C ALA A 103 7.63 -0.28 8.51
N GLY A 104 8.88 -0.66 8.73
CA GLY A 104 9.62 -0.42 9.96
C GLY A 104 10.02 1.04 10.17
N THR A 105 11.10 1.24 10.92
CA THR A 105 11.74 2.55 11.11
C THR A 105 12.25 3.12 9.79
N ASP A 106 12.09 4.44 9.62
CA ASP A 106 12.58 5.23 8.48
C ASP A 106 12.05 4.78 7.11
N GLY A 107 10.97 4.00 7.08
CA GLY A 107 10.40 3.46 5.85
C GLY A 107 9.44 4.42 5.15
N HIS A 108 9.37 4.30 3.83
CA HIS A 108 8.43 5.05 3.00
C HIS A 108 7.44 4.06 2.35
N LEU A 109 6.14 4.32 2.53
CA LEU A 109 5.06 3.53 1.94
C LEU A 109 4.23 4.40 1.00
N GLU A 110 4.03 3.92 -0.23
CA GLU A 110 3.14 4.55 -1.22
C GLU A 110 2.07 3.53 -1.66
N ASP A 111 0.77 3.86 -1.51
CA ASP A 111 -0.31 3.12 -2.18
C ASP A 111 -0.45 3.59 -3.63
N GLY A 112 -0.57 2.66 -4.57
CA GLY A 112 -0.58 2.94 -5.99
C GLY A 112 -1.82 3.69 -6.44
N GLY A 113 -1.61 4.72 -7.25
CA GLY A 113 -2.68 5.49 -7.88
C GLY A 113 -3.52 4.67 -8.87
N SER A 114 -4.81 4.99 -8.96
CA SER A 114 -5.71 4.38 -9.95
C SER A 114 -6.82 5.33 -10.37
N PRO A 115 -7.15 5.48 -11.66
CA PRO A 115 -8.36 6.17 -12.08
C PRO A 115 -9.62 5.62 -11.41
N LEU A 116 -9.77 4.30 -11.31
CA LEU A 116 -10.92 3.64 -10.69
C LEU A 116 -10.46 2.66 -9.60
N GLN A 117 -10.54 3.09 -8.34
CA GLN A 117 -10.19 2.26 -7.19
C GLN A 117 -11.45 1.82 -6.42
N LYS A 118 -11.56 0.50 -6.21
CA LYS A 118 -12.54 -0.09 -5.30
C LYS A 118 -11.85 -0.98 -4.30
N MET A 119 -11.93 -0.60 -3.03
CA MET A 119 -11.30 -1.33 -1.94
C MET A 119 -12.25 -1.46 -0.74
N GLU A 120 -12.23 -2.61 -0.06
CA GLU A 120 -13.07 -2.81 1.13
C GLU A 120 -12.38 -2.21 2.35
N ALA A 121 -11.15 -2.63 2.62
CA ALA A 121 -10.32 -2.15 3.71
C ALA A 121 -8.88 -1.93 3.23
N ALA A 122 -8.27 -0.83 3.65
CA ALA A 122 -6.85 -0.57 3.50
C ALA A 122 -6.27 -0.19 4.85
N ARG A 123 -5.11 -0.75 5.14
CA ARG A 123 -4.35 -0.44 6.34
C ARG A 123 -2.90 -0.20 5.95
N THR A 124 -2.37 0.95 6.32
CA THR A 124 -0.98 1.33 6.07
C THR A 124 -0.38 1.76 7.40
N ALA A 125 0.74 1.15 7.78
CA ALA A 125 1.38 1.40 9.06
C ALA A 125 2.89 1.62 8.89
N GLY A 126 3.35 2.79 9.29
CA GLY A 126 4.77 3.17 9.35
C GLY A 126 5.32 3.12 10.77
N GLY A 127 6.63 2.84 10.89
CA GLY A 127 7.38 2.94 12.14
C GLY A 127 7.65 4.38 12.56
N ALA A 128 8.78 4.59 13.25
CA ALA A 128 9.28 5.93 13.53
C ALA A 128 9.82 6.56 12.24
N ASP A 129 9.68 7.88 12.10
CA ASP A 129 10.25 8.70 11.03
C ASP A 129 9.77 8.30 9.61
N GLY A 130 8.64 7.59 9.53
CA GLY A 130 8.09 7.07 8.28
C GLY A 130 7.23 8.08 7.53
N HIS A 131 7.20 7.95 6.21
CA HIS A 131 6.31 8.71 5.33
C HIS A 131 5.32 7.76 4.66
N LEU A 132 4.01 8.04 4.84
CA LEU A 132 2.93 7.23 4.27
C LEU A 132 2.08 8.11 3.35
N GLU A 133 2.02 7.73 2.08
CA GLU A 133 1.18 8.38 1.07
C GLU A 133 0.12 7.39 0.55
N ASP A 134 -1.15 7.82 0.59
CA ASP A 134 -2.23 7.10 -0.10
C ASP A 134 -2.39 7.63 -1.53
N GLY A 135 -2.39 6.72 -2.52
CA GLY A 135 -2.38 7.08 -3.93
C GLY A 135 -3.60 7.91 -4.40
N ALA A 136 -3.35 8.77 -5.38
CA ALA A 136 -4.38 9.59 -6.01
C ALA A 136 -5.30 8.78 -6.94
N SER A 137 -6.57 9.19 -7.04
CA SER A 137 -7.57 8.52 -7.88
C SER A 137 -8.59 9.50 -8.49
N THR A 138 -9.16 9.15 -9.65
CA THR A 138 -10.28 9.95 -10.20
C THR A 138 -11.62 9.60 -9.57
N LEU A 139 -11.81 8.33 -9.21
CA LEU A 139 -12.99 7.82 -8.49
C LEU A 139 -12.54 6.75 -7.51
N HIS A 140 -12.77 7.04 -6.24
CA HIS A 140 -12.25 6.24 -5.15
C HIS A 140 -13.36 5.80 -4.21
N THR A 141 -13.52 4.49 -4.06
CA THR A 141 -14.52 3.89 -3.17
C THR A 141 -13.85 2.95 -2.17
N ARG A 142 -13.77 3.39 -0.91
CA ARG A 142 -13.27 2.59 0.21
C ARG A 142 -14.32 2.44 1.30
N ARG A 143 -14.42 1.27 1.96
CA ARG A 143 -15.25 1.19 3.19
C ARG A 143 -14.44 1.62 4.40
N GLN A 144 -13.20 1.16 4.51
CA GLN A 144 -12.34 1.39 5.65
C GLN A 144 -10.94 1.78 5.16
N LEU A 145 -10.40 2.84 5.75
CA LEU A 145 -9.03 3.26 5.60
C LEU A 145 -8.46 3.50 7.00
N GLU A 146 -7.29 2.94 7.27
CA GLU A 146 -6.55 3.11 8.51
C GLU A 146 -5.10 3.45 8.16
N LEU A 147 -4.66 4.66 8.49
CA LEU A 147 -3.27 5.09 8.34
C LEU A 147 -2.69 5.34 9.74
N GLN A 148 -1.57 4.68 10.05
CA GLN A 148 -0.93 4.73 11.37
C GLN A 148 0.56 5.04 11.27
N ALA A 149 0.99 6.13 11.93
CA ALA A 149 2.40 6.43 12.15
C ALA A 149 2.70 6.52 13.65
N ARG A 150 3.81 5.90 14.10
CA ARG A 150 4.13 5.81 15.53
C ARG A 150 4.90 7.02 16.06
N THR A 151 5.90 7.52 15.34
CA THR A 151 6.74 8.64 15.82
C THR A 151 7.17 9.50 14.63
N GLU A 152 7.06 10.82 14.73
CA GLU A 152 7.63 11.79 13.76
C GLU A 152 7.25 11.53 12.29
N GLY A 153 6.10 10.91 12.06
CA GLY A 153 5.68 10.48 10.72
C GLY A 153 4.82 11.51 9.97
N HIS A 154 4.87 11.43 8.64
CA HIS A 154 3.98 12.17 7.75
C HIS A 154 2.94 11.23 7.15
N LEU A 155 1.66 11.57 7.32
CA LEU A 155 0.54 10.81 6.76
C LEU A 155 -0.24 11.70 5.78
N GLU A 156 -0.35 11.27 4.53
CA GLU A 156 -1.17 11.93 3.50
C GLU A 156 -2.27 10.98 2.99
N ASP A 157 -3.54 11.37 3.15
CA ASP A 157 -4.67 10.71 2.45
C ASP A 157 -4.77 11.26 1.02
N GLY A 158 -4.99 10.37 0.06
CA GLY A 158 -4.86 10.69 -1.36
C GLY A 158 -5.89 11.70 -1.86
N ALA A 159 -5.48 12.54 -2.82
CA ALA A 159 -6.39 13.47 -3.47
C ALA A 159 -7.26 12.76 -4.52
N SER A 160 -8.57 13.04 -4.52
CA SER A 160 -9.49 12.53 -5.56
C SER A 160 -10.63 13.52 -5.88
N PRO A 161 -11.02 13.71 -7.15
CA PRO A 161 -12.20 14.50 -7.53
C PRO A 161 -13.51 13.96 -6.93
N LEU A 162 -13.66 12.64 -6.84
CA LEU A 162 -14.84 11.97 -6.29
C LEU A 162 -14.42 10.86 -5.32
N HIS A 163 -14.71 11.06 -4.05
CA HIS A 163 -14.30 10.15 -2.98
C HIS A 163 -15.51 9.68 -2.15
N THR A 164 -15.65 8.37 -1.99
CA THR A 164 -16.62 7.77 -1.06
C THR A 164 -15.90 6.86 -0.08
N GLN A 165 -15.79 7.30 1.17
CA GLN A 165 -15.25 6.53 2.28
C GLN A 165 -16.31 6.33 3.36
N ARG A 166 -16.41 5.14 3.94
CA ARG A 166 -17.33 4.94 5.08
C ARG A 166 -16.66 5.27 6.41
N GLN A 167 -15.44 4.81 6.61
CA GLN A 167 -14.65 5.02 7.83
C GLN A 167 -13.22 5.31 7.42
N VAL A 168 -12.68 6.38 7.97
CA VAL A 168 -11.27 6.76 7.88
C VAL A 168 -10.75 6.97 9.29
N GLU A 169 -9.63 6.35 9.60
CA GLU A 169 -8.91 6.47 10.86
C GLU A 169 -7.47 6.86 10.54
N LEU A 170 -7.07 8.07 10.94
CA LEU A 170 -5.70 8.56 10.82
C LEU A 170 -5.14 8.74 12.22
N GLN A 171 -4.05 8.05 12.53
CA GLN A 171 -3.42 8.09 13.84
C GLN A 171 -1.92 8.36 13.71
N ALA A 172 -1.47 9.45 14.33
CA ALA A 172 -0.07 9.75 14.58
C ALA A 172 0.16 9.77 16.10
N GLU A 173 1.04 8.92 16.65
CA GLU A 173 1.17 8.81 18.11
C GLU A 173 2.07 9.89 18.76
N THR A 174 3.08 10.41 18.04
CA THR A 174 3.99 11.47 18.54
C THR A 174 4.48 12.37 17.40
N GLU A 175 4.40 13.71 17.55
CA GLU A 175 5.03 14.72 16.67
C GLU A 175 4.83 14.50 15.15
N GLY A 176 3.67 13.98 14.74
CA GLY A 176 3.37 13.68 13.33
C GLY A 176 2.55 14.74 12.62
N HIS A 177 2.67 14.77 11.29
CA HIS A 177 1.88 15.61 10.40
C HIS A 177 0.79 14.76 9.72
N LEU A 178 -0.46 15.21 9.83
CA LEU A 178 -1.61 14.60 9.15
C LEU A 178 -2.13 15.55 8.08
N VAL A 179 -2.17 15.09 6.83
CA VAL A 179 -2.79 15.78 5.70
C VAL A 179 -4.00 14.97 5.24
N ASP A 180 -5.17 15.59 5.31
CA ASP A 180 -6.39 15.03 4.73
C ASP A 180 -6.51 15.50 3.27
N GLY A 181 -6.62 14.54 2.34
CA GLY A 181 -6.66 14.79 0.90
C GLY A 181 -7.77 15.75 0.49
N ALA A 182 -7.48 16.60 -0.50
CA ALA A 182 -8.44 17.56 -1.04
C ALA A 182 -9.36 16.90 -2.08
N SER A 183 -10.68 17.01 -1.88
CA SER A 183 -11.70 16.49 -2.80
C SER A 183 -12.86 17.49 -2.97
N PRO A 184 -13.20 17.92 -4.22
CA PRO A 184 -14.35 18.77 -4.47
C PRO A 184 -15.70 18.06 -4.21
N LEU A 185 -15.76 16.73 -4.36
CA LEU A 185 -16.94 15.92 -4.04
C LEU A 185 -16.55 14.76 -3.12
N HIS A 186 -16.67 14.99 -1.83
CA HIS A 186 -16.26 14.06 -0.79
C HIS A 186 -17.46 13.56 0.03
N THR A 187 -17.61 12.25 0.17
CA THR A 187 -18.60 11.64 1.07
C THR A 187 -17.93 10.70 2.06
N ARG A 188 -17.81 11.17 3.31
CA ARG A 188 -17.34 10.39 4.46
C ARG A 188 -18.48 10.18 5.45
N ARG A 189 -18.61 8.97 6.00
CA ARG A 189 -19.57 8.69 7.09
C ARG A 189 -18.94 8.87 8.48
N ARG A 190 -17.66 8.55 8.64
CA ARG A 190 -16.91 8.71 9.89
C ARG A 190 -15.45 9.01 9.55
N LEU A 191 -14.88 10.00 10.23
CA LEU A 191 -13.47 10.35 10.21
C LEU A 191 -13.01 10.42 11.67
N GLU A 192 -11.93 9.72 11.99
CA GLU A 192 -11.27 9.76 13.29
C GLU A 192 -9.83 10.21 13.08
N LEU A 193 -9.46 11.30 13.73
CA LEU A 193 -8.12 11.86 13.69
C LEU A 193 -7.56 11.84 15.11
N GLN A 194 -6.44 11.14 15.30
CA GLN A 194 -5.74 11.10 16.57
C GLN A 194 -4.28 11.52 16.35
N ALA A 195 -3.93 12.70 16.87
CA ALA A 195 -2.54 13.14 16.95
C ALA A 195 -2.13 13.15 18.43
N GLY A 196 -1.14 12.34 18.80
CA GLY A 196 -0.52 12.39 20.11
C GLY A 196 0.55 13.47 20.13
N GLY A 197 0.27 14.60 20.77
CA GLY A 197 1.23 15.68 20.94
C GLY A 197 0.56 17.04 21.10
N ARG A 198 0.99 17.81 22.11
CA ARG A 198 0.59 19.22 22.27
C ARG A 198 1.19 20.05 21.13
N GLY A 199 0.56 20.07 19.96
CA GLY A 199 0.82 21.07 18.92
C GLY A 199 0.01 22.33 19.23
N THR A 200 0.67 23.42 19.60
CA THR A 200 0.05 24.76 19.64
C THR A 200 -0.44 25.13 18.24
N PRO A 201 -1.66 25.66 18.07
CA PRO A 201 -2.09 26.18 16.77
C PRO A 201 -1.20 27.37 16.39
N GLY A 202 -0.42 27.23 15.33
CA GLY A 202 0.27 28.35 14.70
C GLY A 202 -0.77 29.23 13.99
N GLY A 203 -0.80 30.51 14.36
CA GLY A 203 -1.69 31.53 13.81
C GLY A 203 -1.16 32.22 12.56
#